data_AF-A0AAD1KVL0-F1
#
_entry.id   AF-A0AAD1KVL0-F1
#
_cell.length_a   1.000
_cell.length_b   1.000
_cell.length_c   1.000
_cell.angle_alpha   90.00
_cell.angle_beta   90.00
_cell.angle_gamma   90.00
#
_symmetry.space_group_name_H-M   'P 1'
#
loop_
_entity.id
_entity.type
_entity.pdbx_description
1 polymer ?
#
loop_
_entity_poly.entity_id
_entity_poly.type
_entity_poly.pdbx_seq_one_letter_code
_entity_poly.pdbx_strand_id
1 'polypeptide(L)' 'MKEWEARRPKTFRQFLPYLPGIFLRTTLVMTAAVTVIVVLGALGLPWAAHFWFQFAVYLAFYLVFQRFIMGPLAPPKV' A
#
# COMPACT_ATOMS: atom_id res chain seq x y z
N MET A 1 -6.97 -8.89 22.75
CA MET A 1 -7.77 -7.69 22.43
C MET A 1 -7.29 -6.45 23.19
N LYS A 2 -7.13 -6.48 24.53
CA LYS A 2 -6.72 -5.31 25.34
C LYS A 2 -5.34 -4.68 25.02
N GLU A 3 -4.33 -5.47 24.67
CA GLU A 3 -2.98 -4.92 24.38
C GLU A 3 -2.87 -4.17 23.05
N TRP A 4 -3.72 -4.49 22.09
CA TRP A 4 -3.71 -3.88 20.76
C TRP A 4 -4.39 -2.51 20.74
N GLU A 5 -5.46 -2.33 21.53
CA GLU A 5 -6.12 -1.02 21.71
C GLU A 5 -5.28 -0.04 22.52
N ALA A 6 -4.50 -0.53 23.49
CA ALA A 6 -3.61 0.31 24.29
C ALA A 6 -2.42 0.86 23.50
N ARG A 7 -2.00 0.16 22.43
CA ARG A 7 -0.77 0.44 21.68
C ARG A 7 -1.01 1.01 20.28
N ARG A 8 -2.27 1.21 19.87
CA ARG A 8 -2.61 1.94 18.66
C ARG A 8 -2.22 3.42 18.82
N PRO A 9 -1.56 4.04 17.82
CA PRO A 9 -1.25 5.46 17.89
C PRO A 9 -2.56 6.25 17.96
N LYS A 10 -2.80 6.90 19.10
CA LYS A 10 -4.02 7.69 19.34
C LYS A 10 -3.91 9.12 18.79
N THR A 11 -2.71 9.49 18.31
CA THR A 11 -2.40 10.85 17.86
C THR A 11 -1.53 10.81 16.60
N PHE A 12 -1.73 11.74 15.67
CA PHE A 12 -0.93 11.88 14.43
C PHE A 12 0.59 11.90 14.69
N ARG A 13 1.03 12.53 15.79
CA ARG A 13 2.45 12.57 16.20
C ARG A 13 3.03 11.18 16.47
N GLN A 14 2.24 10.24 16.97
CA GLN A 14 2.67 8.86 17.22
C GLN A 14 2.68 8.03 15.94
N PHE A 15 2.01 8.47 14.88
CA PHE A 15 2.01 7.81 13.57
C PHE A 15 3.20 8.22 12.70
N LEU A 16 3.72 9.43 12.88
CA LEU A 16 4.87 9.98 12.14
C LEU A 16 6.10 9.05 12.04
N PRO A 17 6.53 8.34 13.11
CA PRO A 17 7.66 7.42 13.03
C PRO A 17 7.42 6.19 12.14
N TYR A 18 6.17 5.80 11.93
CA TYR A 18 5.78 4.67 11.07
C TYR A 18 5.65 5.08 9.60
N LEU A 19 5.43 6.37 9.35
CA LEU A 19 5.22 6.95 8.04
C LEU A 19 6.34 6.59 7.03
N PRO A 20 7.65 6.73 7.32
CA PRO A 20 8.68 6.42 6.32
C PRO A 20 8.68 4.94 5.91
N GLY A 21 8.43 4.02 6.84
CA GLY A 21 8.35 2.59 6.54
C GLY A 21 7.11 2.24 5.70
N ILE A 22 5.95 2.79 6.07
CA ILE A 22 4.70 2.62 5.32
C ILE A 22 4.84 3.23 3.93
N PHE A 23 5.39 4.44 3.84
CA PHE A 23 5.61 5.15 2.59
C PHE A 23 6.50 4.33 1.64
N LEU A 24 7.65 3.84 2.10
CA LEU A 24 8.54 3.03 1.27
C LEU A 24 7.86 1.78 0.72
N ARG A 25 7.13 1.04 1.57
CA ARG A 25 6.39 -0.15 1.14
C ARG A 25 5.25 0.18 0.20
N THR A 26 4.53 1.27 0.46
CA THR A 26 3.44 1.74 -0.40
C THR A 26 3.97 2.15 -1.76
N THR A 27 5.05 2.93 -1.81
CA THR A 27 5.71 3.33 -3.05
C THR A 27 6.17 2.10 -3.84
N LEU A 28 6.77 1.10 -3.18
CA LEU A 28 7.18 -0.14 -3.85
C LEU A 28 5.99 -0.89 -4.48
N VAL A 29 4.89 -1.02 -3.75
CA VAL A 29 3.66 -1.67 -4.25
C VAL A 29 3.04 -0.86 -5.39
N MET A 30 3.00 0.46 -5.27
CA MET A 30 2.46 1.36 -6.31
C MET A 30 3.31 1.33 -7.57
N THR A 31 4.64 1.35 -7.44
CA THR A 31 5.54 1.19 -8.59
C THR A 31 5.28 -0.12 -9.30
N ALA A 32 5.13 -1.23 -8.58
CA ALA A 32 4.80 -2.52 -9.18
C ALA A 32 3.45 -2.50 -9.92
N ALA A 33 2.40 -1.93 -9.31
CA ALA A 33 1.09 -1.79 -9.94
C ALA A 33 1.15 -0.94 -11.22
N VAL A 34 1.86 0.19 -11.18
CA VAL A 34 2.07 1.06 -12.34
C VAL A 34 2.87 0.35 -13.42
N THR A 35 3.94 -0.38 -13.07
CA THR A 35 4.71 -1.18 -14.04
C THR A 35 3.82 -2.18 -14.76
N VAL A 36 2.93 -2.87 -14.04
CA VAL A 36 1.96 -3.79 -14.68
C VAL A 36 1.07 -3.05 -15.67
N ILE A 37 0.50 -1.90 -15.29
CA ILE A 37 -0.37 -1.11 -16.18
C ILE A 37 0.40 -0.64 -17.42
N VAL A 38 1.63 -0.15 -17.24
CA VAL A 38 2.48 0.34 -18.34
C VAL A 38 2.85 -0.79 -19.29
N VAL A 39 3.25 -1.96 -18.77
CA VAL A 39 3.59 -3.13 -19.59
C VAL A 39 2.36 -3.59 -20.40
N LEU A 40 1.18 -3.65 -19.77
CA LEU A 40 -0.06 -4.01 -20.47
C LEU A 40 -0.43 -2.96 -21.54
N GLY A 41 -0.21 -1.68 -21.27
CA GLY A 41 -0.36 -0.62 -22.26
C GLY A 41 0.63 -0.74 -23.43
N ALA A 42 1.89 -1.08 -23.15
CA ALA A 42 2.93 -1.27 -24.15
C ALA A 42 2.67 -2.50 -25.05
N LEU A 43 1.98 -3.52 -24.53
CA LEU A 43 1.49 -4.67 -25.29
C LEU A 43 0.27 -4.33 -26.17
N GLY A 44 -0.17 -3.08 -26.18
CA GLY A 44 -1.26 -2.61 -27.03
C GLY A 44 -2.65 -2.93 -26.49
N LEU A 45 -2.82 -3.18 -25.18
CA LEU A 45 -4.15 -3.33 -24.59
C LEU A 45 -4.71 -1.92 -24.27
N PRO A 46 -5.65 -1.38 -25.06
CA PRO A 46 -6.20 -0.05 -24.82
C PRO A 46 -6.95 0.05 -23.49
N TRP A 47 -7.40 -1.09 -22.96
CA TRP A 47 -8.12 -1.15 -21.68
C TRP A 47 -7.21 -0.84 -20.50
N ALA A 48 -5.88 -0.95 -20.65
CA ALA A 48 -4.93 -0.57 -19.60
C ALA A 48 -5.00 0.93 -19.25
N ALA A 49 -5.42 1.77 -20.19
CA ALA A 49 -5.64 3.20 -19.98
C ALA A 49 -7.01 3.53 -19.36
N HIS A 50 -7.92 2.55 -19.29
CA HIS A 50 -9.28 2.77 -18.82
C HIS A 50 -9.33 2.89 -17.29
N PHE A 51 -10.06 3.90 -16.79
CA PHE A 51 -10.19 4.19 -15.36
C PHE A 51 -10.52 2.94 -14.54
N TRP A 52 -11.52 2.16 -14.95
CA TRP A 52 -11.95 0.97 -14.21
C TRP A 52 -10.92 -0.14 -14.18
N PHE A 53 -10.12 -0.28 -15.24
CA PHE A 53 -9.05 -1.26 -15.26
C PHE A 53 -7.94 -0.86 -14.30
N GLN A 54 -7.48 0.40 -14.37
CA GLN A 54 -6.46 0.92 -13.44
C GLN A 54 -6.95 0.83 -11.99
N PHE A 55 -8.19 1.21 -11.72
CA PHE A 55 -8.81 1.08 -10.41
C PHE A 55 -8.81 -0.37 -9.92
N ALA A 56 -9.20 -1.34 -10.76
CA ALA A 56 -9.18 -2.75 -10.41
C ALA A 56 -7.76 -3.25 -10.11
N VAL A 57 -6.75 -2.85 -10.89
CA VAL A 57 -5.34 -3.19 -10.63
C VAL A 57 -4.89 -2.61 -9.29
N TYR A 58 -5.12 -1.33 -9.04
CA TYR A 58 -4.76 -0.71 -7.77
C TYR A 58 -5.47 -1.36 -6.57
N LEU A 59 -6.76 -1.69 -6.72
CA LEU A 59 -7.54 -2.36 -5.68
C LEU A 59 -7.00 -3.78 -5.41
N ALA A 60 -6.70 -4.55 -6.46
CA ALA A 60 -6.11 -5.86 -6.32
C ALA A 60 -4.76 -5.81 -5.59
N PHE A 61 -3.87 -4.90 -6.00
CA PHE A 61 -2.59 -4.69 -5.33
C PHE A 61 -2.78 -4.24 -3.88
N TYR A 62 -3.73 -3.34 -3.61
CA TYR A 62 -4.06 -2.92 -2.25
C TYR A 62 -4.47 -4.12 -1.40
N LEU A 63 -5.40 -4.96 -1.85
CA LEU A 63 -5.88 -6.11 -1.08
C LEU A 63 -4.81 -7.18 -0.87
N VAL A 64 -4.03 -7.50 -1.91
CA VAL A 64 -2.96 -8.50 -1.84
C VAL A 64 -1.83 -8.05 -0.92
N PHE A 65 -1.42 -6.78 -1.03
CA PHE A 65 -0.29 -6.23 -0.28
C PHE A 65 -0.72 -5.43 0.96
N GLN A 66 -2.00 -5.45 1.33
CA GLN A 66 -2.54 -4.67 2.46
C GLN A 66 -1.73 -4.93 3.74
N ARG A 67 -1.50 -6.22 4.02
CA ARG A 67 -0.75 -6.67 5.20
C ARG A 67 0.73 -6.30 5.14
N PHE A 68 1.31 -6.23 3.95
CA PHE A 68 2.71 -5.83 3.75
C PHE A 68 2.89 -4.32 3.95
N ILE A 69 2.02 -3.52 3.34
CA ILE A 69 2.00 -2.05 3.44
C ILE A 69 1.83 -1.62 4.89
N MET A 70 0.82 -2.18 5.58
CA MET A 70 0.58 -1.87 6.99
C MET A 70 1.63 -2.48 7.92
N GLY A 71 2.38 -3.47 7.44
CA GLY A 71 3.33 -4.24 8.24
C GLY A 71 2.66 -4.96 9.42
N PRO A 72 3.44 -5.64 10.26
CA PRO A 72 3.03 -5.78 11.64
C PRO A 72 2.87 -4.34 12.16
N LEU A 73 1.67 -3.98 12.60
CA LEU A 73 1.40 -2.82 13.47
C LEU A 73 2.08 -3.00 14.84
N ALA A 74 3.26 -3.63 14.86
CA ALA A 74 4.10 -3.78 16.02
C ALA A 74 4.96 -2.52 16.11
N PRO A 75 4.95 -1.83 17.25
CA PRO A 75 5.72 -0.60 17.42
C PRO A 75 7.21 -0.84 17.16
N PRO A 76 7.94 0.17 16.64
CA PRO A 76 9.39 0.13 16.68
C PRO A 76 9.77 -0.11 18.14
N LYS A 77 10.60 -1.13 18.38
CA LYS A 77 11.21 -1.32 19.69
C LYS A 77 11.98 -0.03 19.95
N VAL A 78 11.47 0.76 20.90
CA VAL A 78 12.19 1.87 21.51
C VAL A 78 13.46 1.31 22.13
#